data_AF-X1PQD8-F1
#
_entry.id   AF-X1PQD8-F1
#
_cell.length_a   1.000
_cell.length_b   1.000
_cell.length_c   1.000
_cell.angle_alpha   90.00
_cell.angle_beta   90.00
_cell.angle_gamma   90.00
#
_symmetry.space_group_name_H-M   'P 1'
#
loop_
_entity.id
_entity.type
_entity.pdbx_description
1 polymer ?
#
loop_
_entity_poly.entity_id
_entity_poly.type
_entity_poly.pdbx_seq_one_letter_code
_entity_poly.pdbx_strand_id
1 'polypeptide(L)'
;LLYARGPIVQMIGWLTAHQLAVTKITLELQHERGREALPPTVIEIALAEPTWSEDHLLRLLRERLAQLKVDAPMIAVRLTVTDVQAKAPPSETLFPEPGGTPEDHARVMELLTARLGADNILRPEMHADYRPEVANAWVPAVGKPGPAVEAPRLPRPTWLLDKPIALLLRDHRPFYGSPLRMVSPPERIEAGWWAGEVVTRDYYVAEGRDHAHYWVYQERVGSREGDEARWYLHGLFG
;
A
#
# COMPACT_ATOMS: atom_id res chain seq x y z
N LEU A 1 -23.29 18.02 19.82
CA LEU A 1 -22.38 16.88 19.51
C LEU A 1 -21.94 16.11 20.76
N LEU A 2 -21.46 16.78 21.82
CA LEU A 2 -21.08 16.12 23.09
C LEU A 2 -22.17 15.18 23.64
N TYR A 3 -23.44 15.58 23.56
CA TYR A 3 -24.58 14.83 24.09
C TYR A 3 -24.87 13.50 23.38
N ALA A 4 -24.44 13.32 22.12
CA ALA A 4 -24.64 12.06 21.39
C ALA A 4 -23.49 11.05 21.60
N ARG A 5 -22.33 11.51 22.08
CA ARG A 5 -21.15 10.65 22.26
C ARG A 5 -21.35 9.59 23.34
N GLY A 6 -21.96 9.96 24.48
CA GLY A 6 -22.24 9.03 25.57
C GLY A 6 -23.05 7.80 25.13
N PRO A 7 -24.23 7.99 24.51
CA PRO A 7 -25.02 6.90 23.95
C PRO A 7 -24.27 6.03 22.93
N ILE A 8 -23.44 6.63 22.07
CA ILE A 8 -22.64 5.88 21.07
C ILE A 8 -21.63 4.96 21.77
N VAL A 9 -20.89 5.48 22.75
CA VAL A 9 -19.91 4.67 23.50
C VAL A 9 -20.59 3.50 24.21
N GLN A 10 -21.74 3.74 24.83
CA GLN A 10 -22.53 2.68 25.48
C GLN A 10 -23.02 1.64 24.47
N MET A 11 -23.54 2.07 23.33
CA MET A 11 -23.97 1.21 22.23
C MET A 11 -22.82 0.34 21.71
N ILE A 12 -21.64 0.93 21.48
CA ILE A 12 -20.46 0.21 21.00
C ILE A 12 -19.99 -0.83 22.02
N GLY A 13 -20.02 -0.49 23.31
CA GLY A 13 -19.74 -1.44 24.38
C GLY A 13 -20.68 -2.65 24.32
N TRP A 14 -21.98 -2.41 24.14
CA TRP A 14 -22.98 -3.47 23.98
C TRP A 14 -22.76 -4.31 22.71
N LEU A 15 -22.53 -3.67 21.55
CA LEU A 15 -22.25 -4.36 20.29
C LEU A 15 -21.01 -5.25 20.39
N THR A 16 -19.95 -4.74 21.02
CA THR A 16 -18.68 -5.46 21.22
C THR A 16 -18.86 -6.68 22.10
N ALA A 17 -19.60 -6.55 23.21
CA ALA A 17 -19.90 -7.65 24.12
C ALA A 17 -20.68 -8.80 23.45
N HIS A 18 -21.49 -8.48 22.43
CA HIS A 18 -22.32 -9.45 21.72
C HIS A 18 -21.75 -9.87 20.34
N GLN A 19 -20.55 -9.42 19.98
CA GLN A 19 -19.95 -9.66 18.65
C GLN A 19 -20.89 -9.24 17.50
N LEU A 20 -21.46 -8.04 17.61
CA LEU A 20 -22.37 -7.46 16.63
C LEU A 20 -21.76 -6.23 15.96
N ALA A 21 -22.23 -5.96 14.75
CA ALA A 21 -22.00 -4.74 13.99
C ALA A 21 -23.35 -4.09 13.66
N VAL A 22 -23.43 -2.76 13.75
CA VAL A 22 -24.66 -2.03 13.43
C VAL A 22 -24.73 -1.73 11.94
N THR A 23 -25.93 -1.84 11.36
CA THR A 23 -26.22 -1.49 9.96
C THR A 23 -27.22 -0.35 9.86
N LYS A 24 -28.08 -0.16 10.86
CA LYS A 24 -29.01 0.97 10.94
C LYS A 24 -29.13 1.50 12.36
N ILE A 25 -28.99 2.82 12.52
CA ILE A 25 -29.28 3.54 13.76
C ILE A 25 -30.33 4.62 13.53
N THR A 26 -31.10 4.91 14.57
CA THR A 26 -32.06 6.02 14.61
C THR A 26 -31.71 6.93 15.77
N LEU A 27 -31.55 8.21 15.50
CA LEU A 27 -31.37 9.26 16.50
C LEU A 27 -32.67 10.04 16.64
N GLU A 28 -33.24 10.08 17.84
CA GLU A 28 -34.40 10.90 18.16
C GLU A 28 -33.96 12.10 19.01
N LEU A 29 -34.26 13.30 18.54
CA LEU A 29 -34.04 14.55 19.25
C LEU A 29 -35.37 15.01 19.85
N GLN A 30 -35.50 14.92 21.17
CA GLN A 30 -36.74 15.27 21.86
C GLN A 30 -36.78 16.77 22.13
N HIS A 31 -37.86 17.41 21.71
CA HIS A 31 -38.08 18.84 21.93
C HIS A 31 -38.67 19.12 23.30
N GLU A 32 -38.45 20.34 23.78
CA GLU A 32 -39.04 20.82 25.02
C GLU A 32 -40.58 20.76 24.96
N ARG A 33 -41.21 20.26 26.02
CA ARG A 33 -42.67 20.21 26.15
C ARG A 33 -43.19 21.56 26.61
N GLY A 34 -43.40 22.47 25.66
CA GLY A 34 -44.08 23.75 25.87
C GLY A 34 -45.61 23.61 25.92
N ARG A 35 -46.34 24.67 25.55
CA ARG A 35 -47.81 24.66 25.44
C ARG A 35 -48.33 23.74 24.33
N GLU A 36 -47.52 23.50 23.30
CA GLU A 36 -47.77 22.52 22.25
C GLU A 36 -46.61 21.52 22.21
N ALA A 37 -46.92 20.23 22.22
CA ALA A 37 -45.92 19.18 22.16
C ALA A 37 -45.51 18.95 20.70
N LEU A 38 -44.25 19.25 20.37
CA LEU A 38 -43.66 18.93 19.07
C LEU A 38 -43.19 17.46 19.05
N PRO A 39 -43.42 16.73 17.94
CA PRO A 39 -42.90 15.37 17.79
C PRO A 39 -41.36 15.40 17.75
N PRO A 40 -40.66 14.35 18.21
CA PRO A 40 -39.20 14.29 18.13
C PRO A 40 -38.71 14.41 16.68
N THR A 41 -37.60 15.12 16.49
CA THR A 41 -36.90 15.11 15.19
C THR A 41 -36.14 13.78 15.07
N VAL A 42 -36.48 13.00 14.04
CA VAL A 42 -35.90 11.66 13.81
C VAL A 42 -34.87 11.72 12.69
N ILE A 43 -33.68 11.19 12.95
CA ILE A 43 -32.61 11.03 11.96
C ILE A 43 -32.30 9.54 11.82
N GLU A 44 -32.61 8.99 10.65
CA GLU A 44 -32.22 7.63 10.32
C GLU A 44 -30.88 7.62 9.60
N ILE A 45 -30.00 6.71 10.02
CA ILE A 45 -28.70 6.48 9.39
C ILE A 45 -28.60 5.00 9.07
N ALA A 46 -28.77 4.67 7.80
CA ALA A 46 -28.42 3.37 7.25
C ALA A 46 -26.96 3.41 6.77
N LEU A 47 -26.21 2.36 7.11
CA LEU A 47 -24.81 2.22 6.78
C LEU A 47 -24.67 1.32 5.55
N ALA A 48 -23.76 1.68 4.64
CA ALA A 48 -23.43 0.84 3.50
C ALA A 48 -22.68 -0.43 3.94
N GLU A 49 -21.85 -0.29 4.98
CA GLU A 49 -21.13 -1.40 5.60
C GLU A 49 -21.42 -1.48 7.10
N PRO A 50 -21.59 -2.70 7.65
CA PRO A 50 -21.75 -2.92 9.09
C PRO A 50 -20.53 -2.44 9.86
N THR A 51 -20.73 -1.66 10.92
CA THR A 51 -19.62 -1.09 11.68
C THR A 51 -19.81 -1.16 13.19
N TRP A 52 -18.71 -1.11 13.92
CA TRP A 52 -18.65 -0.92 15.38
C TRP A 52 -17.59 0.14 15.76
N SER A 53 -17.18 0.96 14.79
CA SER A 53 -16.19 2.02 14.96
C SER A 53 -16.81 3.31 15.50
N GLU A 54 -16.35 3.76 16.67
CA GLU A 54 -16.79 5.02 17.31
C GLU A 54 -16.53 6.21 16.38
N ASP A 55 -15.32 6.30 15.84
CA ASP A 55 -14.91 7.44 15.00
C ASP A 55 -15.74 7.54 13.72
N HIS A 56 -16.04 6.39 13.09
CA HIS A 56 -16.87 6.37 11.89
C HIS A 56 -18.29 6.87 12.18
N LEU A 57 -18.92 6.37 13.25
CA LEU A 57 -20.28 6.74 13.63
C LEU A 57 -20.38 8.21 14.07
N LEU A 58 -19.41 8.69 14.85
CA LEU A 58 -19.33 10.09 15.27
C LEU A 58 -19.18 11.03 14.07
N ARG A 59 -18.38 10.64 13.07
CA ARG A 59 -18.20 11.43 11.84
C ARG A 59 -19.51 11.51 11.05
N LEU A 60 -20.19 10.39 10.82
CA LEU A 60 -21.47 10.38 10.12
C LEU A 60 -22.54 11.22 10.82
N LEU A 61 -22.66 11.09 12.14
CA LEU A 61 -23.61 11.89 12.93
C LEU A 61 -23.28 13.37 12.89
N ARG A 62 -21.99 13.74 12.89
CA ARG A 62 -21.58 15.14 12.75
C ARG A 62 -22.04 15.74 11.43
N GLU A 63 -21.84 15.03 10.33
CA GLU A 63 -22.29 15.49 9.00
C GLU A 63 -23.82 15.62 8.94
N ARG A 64 -24.57 14.64 9.45
CA ARG A 64 -26.03 14.68 9.46
C ARG A 64 -26.59 15.81 10.33
N LEU A 65 -26.01 16.02 11.51
CA LEU A 65 -26.43 17.10 12.41
C LEU A 65 -26.05 18.48 11.89
N ALA A 66 -24.93 18.61 11.17
CA ALA A 66 -24.53 19.90 10.58
C ALA A 66 -25.50 20.39 9.50
N GLN A 67 -26.20 19.47 8.83
CA GLN A 67 -27.21 19.79 7.82
C GLN A 67 -28.62 19.98 8.40
N LEU A 68 -28.83 19.61 9.67
CA LEU A 68 -30.13 19.66 10.31
C LEU A 68 -30.49 21.09 10.72
N LYS A 69 -31.64 21.57 10.25
CA LYS A 69 -32.30 22.75 10.83
C LYS A 69 -33.19 22.30 11.97
N VAL A 70 -32.99 22.89 13.14
CA VAL A 70 -33.73 22.55 14.35
C VAL A 70 -34.76 23.64 14.60
N ASP A 71 -36.04 23.30 14.53
CA ASP A 71 -37.15 24.26 14.64
C ASP A 71 -37.52 24.60 16.09
N ALA A 72 -37.05 23.82 17.07
CA ALA A 72 -37.33 24.04 18.49
C ALA A 72 -36.21 23.51 19.43
N PRO A 73 -36.04 24.09 20.63
CA PRO A 73 -35.06 23.63 21.61
C PRO A 73 -35.18 22.13 21.93
N MET A 74 -34.04 21.48 22.10
CA MET A 74 -33.94 20.03 22.36
C MET A 74 -33.50 19.77 23.79
N ILE A 75 -34.18 18.84 24.47
CA ILE A 75 -33.94 18.51 25.89
C ILE A 75 -33.33 17.13 26.10
N ALA A 76 -33.48 16.23 25.14
CA ALA A 76 -32.92 14.88 25.22
C ALA A 76 -32.58 14.30 23.85
N VAL A 77 -31.63 13.37 23.85
CA VAL A 77 -31.20 12.60 22.69
C VAL A 77 -31.38 11.13 23.00
N ARG A 78 -32.07 10.39 22.13
CA ARG A 78 -32.15 8.93 22.19
C ARG A 78 -31.47 8.35 20.96
N LEU A 79 -30.62 7.35 21.18
CA LEU A 79 -30.01 6.54 20.13
C LEU A 79 -30.62 5.14 20.20
N THR A 80 -31.18 4.69 19.09
CA THR A 80 -31.75 3.36 18.93
C THR A 80 -30.97 2.62 17.86
N VAL A 81 -30.57 1.38 18.16
CA VAL A 81 -30.03 0.46 17.16
C VAL A 81 -31.22 -0.26 16.53
N THR A 82 -31.41 -0.04 15.24
CA THR A 82 -32.57 -0.57 14.51
C THR A 82 -32.24 -1.92 13.90
N ASP A 83 -31.06 -2.04 13.27
CA ASP A 83 -30.61 -3.27 12.64
C ASP A 83 -29.15 -3.58 13.01
N VAL A 84 -28.90 -4.85 13.30
CA VAL A 84 -27.57 -5.40 13.60
C VAL A 84 -27.35 -6.67 12.80
N GLN A 85 -26.08 -7.00 12.64
CA GLN A 85 -25.66 -8.30 12.15
C GLN A 85 -24.45 -8.81 12.92
N ALA A 86 -24.14 -10.10 12.76
CA ALA A 86 -22.92 -10.67 13.30
C ALA A 86 -21.70 -9.87 12.81
N LYS A 87 -20.83 -9.54 13.74
CA LYS A 87 -19.54 -8.93 13.44
C LYS A 87 -18.73 -9.92 12.60
N ALA A 88 -18.22 -9.46 11.47
CA ALA A 88 -17.29 -10.27 10.69
C ALA A 88 -16.09 -10.62 11.56
N PRO A 89 -15.59 -11.88 11.52
CA PRO A 89 -14.38 -12.23 12.25
C PRO A 89 -13.26 -11.26 11.86
N PRO A 90 -12.41 -10.85 12.82
CA PRO A 90 -11.22 -10.09 12.46
C PRO A 90 -10.46 -10.87 11.39
N SER A 91 -9.98 -10.16 10.36
CA SER A 91 -9.24 -10.80 9.27
C SER A 91 -8.09 -11.63 9.85
N GLU A 92 -7.89 -12.83 9.32
CA GLU A 92 -6.73 -13.68 9.65
C GLU A 92 -5.41 -13.10 9.11
N THR A 93 -5.50 -12.00 8.34
CA THR A 93 -4.33 -11.28 7.86
C THR A 93 -3.69 -10.45 8.98
N LEU A 94 -2.36 -10.50 9.05
CA LEU A 94 -1.52 -9.70 9.97
C LEU A 94 -1.81 -8.19 9.89
N PHE A 95 -2.32 -7.75 8.74
CA PHE A 95 -2.86 -6.41 8.52
C PHE A 95 -4.34 -6.56 8.22
N PRO A 96 -5.22 -6.51 9.23
CA PRO A 96 -6.65 -6.49 9.02
C PRO A 96 -7.01 -5.12 8.46
N GLU A 97 -7.05 -5.00 7.13
CA GLU A 97 -7.57 -3.78 6.51
C GLU A 97 -9.08 -3.70 6.79
N PRO A 98 -9.61 -2.58 7.31
CA PRO A 98 -10.99 -2.23 7.02
C PRO A 98 -11.01 -1.71 5.58
N GLY A 99 -11.07 -2.60 4.59
CA GLY A 99 -10.45 -2.32 3.27
C GLY A 99 -11.30 -2.47 2.01
N GLY A 100 -12.63 -2.37 2.06
CA GLY A 100 -13.48 -2.37 0.86
C GLY A 100 -13.45 -3.67 0.03
N THR A 101 -14.29 -3.75 -1.01
CA THR A 101 -14.30 -4.92 -1.92
C THR A 101 -13.33 -4.72 -3.08
N PRO A 102 -12.99 -5.78 -3.86
CA PRO A 102 -12.23 -5.63 -5.10
C PRO A 102 -12.82 -4.59 -6.07
N GLU A 103 -14.14 -4.43 -6.07
CA GLU A 103 -14.86 -3.41 -6.84
C GLU A 103 -14.61 -2.00 -6.30
N ASP A 104 -14.49 -1.82 -4.98
CA ASP A 104 -14.15 -0.53 -4.39
C ASP A 104 -12.70 -0.14 -4.72
N HIS A 105 -11.77 -1.10 -4.67
CA HIS A 105 -10.41 -0.88 -5.15
C HIS A 105 -10.39 -0.47 -6.62
N ALA A 106 -11.13 -1.17 -7.50
CA ALA A 106 -11.25 -0.81 -8.90
C ALA A 106 -11.80 0.62 -9.09
N ARG A 107 -12.85 1.00 -8.34
CA ARG A 107 -13.44 2.35 -8.40
C ARG A 107 -12.46 3.43 -7.94
N VAL A 108 -11.67 3.17 -6.91
CA VAL A 108 -10.62 4.11 -6.45
C VAL A 108 -9.56 4.26 -7.51
N MET A 109 -9.09 3.17 -8.12
CA MET A 109 -8.10 3.22 -9.19
C MET A 109 -8.62 3.98 -10.42
N GLU A 110 -9.87 3.74 -10.83
CA GLU A 110 -10.53 4.50 -11.90
C GLU A 110 -10.59 6.01 -11.60
N LEU A 111 -10.97 6.37 -10.37
CA LEU A 111 -11.00 7.77 -9.91
C LEU A 111 -9.61 8.41 -9.92
N LEU A 112 -8.59 7.70 -9.43
CA LEU A 112 -7.21 8.19 -9.41
C LEU A 112 -6.70 8.38 -10.83
N THR A 113 -6.93 7.42 -11.72
CA THR A 113 -6.54 7.51 -13.14
C THR A 113 -7.28 8.63 -13.87
N ALA A 114 -8.57 8.84 -13.60
CA ALA A 114 -9.32 9.94 -14.21
C ALA A 114 -8.82 11.32 -13.77
N ARG A 115 -8.33 11.44 -12.53
CA ARG A 115 -7.85 12.72 -11.97
C ARG A 115 -6.37 13.01 -12.26
N LEU A 116 -5.53 11.98 -12.25
CA LEU A 116 -4.08 12.11 -12.35
C LEU A 116 -3.55 11.70 -13.72
N GLY A 117 -4.35 11.04 -14.55
CA GLY A 117 -3.93 10.47 -15.83
C GLY A 117 -3.30 9.09 -15.69
N ALA A 118 -3.41 8.27 -16.74
CA ALA A 118 -2.93 6.89 -16.72
C ALA A 118 -1.41 6.77 -16.55
N ASP A 119 -0.65 7.75 -17.05
CA ASP A 119 0.82 7.77 -16.97
C ASP A 119 1.36 8.10 -15.56
N ASN A 120 0.50 8.59 -14.66
CA ASN A 120 0.89 8.97 -13.29
C ASN A 120 0.45 7.94 -12.24
N ILE A 121 -0.36 6.95 -12.62
CA ILE A 121 -0.77 5.84 -11.76
C ILE A 121 -0.16 4.58 -12.32
N LEU A 122 0.98 4.18 -11.77
CA LEU A 122 1.79 3.08 -12.29
C LEU A 122 1.82 1.91 -11.30
N ARG A 123 1.99 0.71 -11.85
CA ARG A 123 2.29 -0.52 -11.11
C ARG A 123 3.61 -1.11 -11.62
N PRO A 124 4.34 -1.84 -10.77
CA PRO A 124 5.51 -2.57 -11.23
C PRO A 124 5.08 -3.77 -12.09
N GLU A 125 5.80 -4.00 -13.18
CA GLU A 125 5.62 -5.17 -14.05
C GLU A 125 6.98 -5.76 -14.42
N MET A 126 7.07 -7.09 -14.35
CA MET A 126 8.26 -7.83 -14.75
C MET A 126 8.22 -8.12 -16.24
N HIS A 127 9.35 -7.94 -16.91
CA HIS A 127 9.54 -8.28 -18.30
C HIS A 127 10.48 -9.49 -18.44
N ALA A 128 10.29 -10.28 -19.49
CA ALA A 128 11.12 -11.44 -19.80
C ALA A 128 12.49 -11.03 -20.40
N ASP A 129 13.26 -10.23 -19.67
CA ASP A 129 14.65 -9.88 -19.96
C ASP A 129 15.49 -10.14 -18.71
N TYR A 130 16.72 -10.63 -18.90
CA TYR A 130 17.61 -10.91 -17.78
C TYR A 130 18.32 -9.66 -17.27
N ARG A 131 18.48 -8.61 -18.09
CA ARG A 131 19.14 -7.36 -17.75
C ARG A 131 18.34 -6.62 -16.67
N PRO A 132 18.90 -6.34 -15.49
CA PRO A 132 18.16 -5.73 -14.39
C PRO A 132 17.55 -4.36 -14.74
N GLU A 133 18.17 -3.63 -15.66
CA GLU A 133 17.70 -2.32 -16.15
C GLU A 133 16.42 -2.41 -17.01
N VAL A 134 16.10 -3.60 -17.53
CA VAL A 134 14.99 -3.84 -18.46
C VAL A 134 13.97 -4.85 -17.92
N ALA A 135 14.41 -5.72 -16.99
CA ALA A 135 13.60 -6.78 -16.39
C ALA A 135 12.40 -6.26 -15.59
N ASN A 136 12.37 -4.97 -15.25
CA ASN A 136 11.26 -4.34 -14.53
C ASN A 136 10.89 -3.03 -15.23
N ALA A 137 9.59 -2.77 -15.33
CA ALA A 137 9.07 -1.52 -15.85
C ALA A 137 7.91 -1.02 -14.98
N TRP A 138 7.74 0.30 -14.96
CA TRP A 138 6.53 0.93 -14.45
C TRP A 138 5.54 1.04 -15.61
N VAL A 139 4.39 0.40 -15.46
CA VAL A 139 3.32 0.41 -16.48
C VAL A 139 2.05 1.01 -15.86
N PRO A 140 1.14 1.57 -16.67
CA PRO A 140 -0.16 2.02 -16.17
C PRO A 140 -0.84 0.96 -15.31
N ALA A 141 -1.30 1.36 -14.12
CA ALA A 141 -1.90 0.44 -13.16
C ALA A 141 -3.25 -0.09 -13.62
N VAL A 142 -3.95 0.69 -14.44
CA VAL A 142 -5.22 0.30 -15.06
C VAL A 142 -4.93 -0.47 -16.34
N GLY A 143 -5.38 -1.72 -16.37
CA GLY A 143 -5.19 -2.62 -17.52
C GLY A 143 -5.04 -4.06 -17.08
N LYS A 144 -5.03 -4.96 -18.05
CA LYS A 144 -4.78 -6.38 -17.78
C LYS A 144 -3.30 -6.56 -17.41
N PRO A 145 -2.96 -7.25 -16.31
CA PRO A 145 -1.59 -7.61 -16.02
C PRO A 145 -0.99 -8.44 -17.16
N GLY A 146 0.28 -8.19 -17.45
CA GLY A 146 1.07 -8.99 -18.37
C GLY A 146 1.18 -10.45 -17.93
N PRO A 147 1.71 -11.33 -18.80
CA PRO A 147 1.96 -12.70 -18.44
C PRO A 147 2.92 -12.78 -17.24
N ALA A 148 2.69 -13.75 -16.36
CA ALA A 148 3.60 -14.02 -15.26
C ALA A 148 5.00 -14.37 -15.80
N VAL A 149 6.02 -13.72 -15.27
CA VAL A 149 7.43 -13.98 -15.57
C VAL A 149 8.04 -14.72 -14.38
N GLU A 150 8.88 -15.73 -14.64
CA GLU A 150 9.60 -16.44 -13.58
C GLU A 150 10.55 -15.48 -12.87
N ALA A 151 10.50 -15.46 -11.54
CA ALA A 151 11.38 -14.63 -10.75
C ALA A 151 12.84 -15.14 -10.84
N PRO A 152 13.84 -14.25 -10.80
CA PRO A 152 15.24 -14.66 -10.72
C PRO A 152 15.49 -15.59 -9.53
N ARG A 153 16.33 -16.61 -9.74
CA ARG A 153 16.64 -17.62 -8.71
C ARG A 153 17.64 -17.12 -7.66
N LEU A 154 18.48 -16.15 -8.04
CA LEU A 154 19.46 -15.52 -7.15
C LEU A 154 18.90 -14.20 -6.62
N PRO A 155 19.26 -13.80 -5.39
CA PRO A 155 18.76 -12.57 -4.81
C PRO A 155 19.28 -11.37 -5.61
N ARG A 156 18.34 -10.52 -6.04
CA ARG A 156 18.62 -9.21 -6.65
C ARG A 156 18.17 -8.11 -5.69
N PRO A 157 18.86 -6.96 -5.65
CA PRO A 157 18.52 -5.87 -4.74
C PRO A 157 17.19 -5.22 -5.12
N THR A 158 16.49 -4.68 -4.14
CA THR A 158 15.29 -3.83 -4.34
C THR A 158 15.66 -2.44 -4.86
N TRP A 159 16.87 -1.96 -4.56
CA TRP A 159 17.40 -0.69 -5.03
C TRP A 159 18.47 -0.91 -6.10
N LEU A 160 18.15 -0.52 -7.34
CA LEU A 160 19.09 -0.48 -8.46
C LEU A 160 19.53 0.97 -8.72
N LEU A 161 20.80 1.16 -9.02
CA LEU A 161 21.34 2.45 -9.43
C LEU A 161 21.08 2.68 -10.92
N ASP A 162 20.54 3.83 -11.30
CA ASP A 162 20.32 4.21 -12.71
C ASP A 162 21.61 4.13 -13.54
N LYS A 163 22.75 4.44 -12.91
CA LYS A 163 24.08 4.32 -13.51
C LYS A 163 24.99 3.54 -12.57
N PRO A 164 25.55 2.39 -13.01
CA PRO A 164 26.53 1.66 -12.23
C PRO A 164 27.74 2.52 -11.90
N ILE A 165 28.26 2.39 -10.68
CA ILE A 165 29.44 3.11 -10.20
C ILE A 165 30.67 2.24 -10.42
N ALA A 166 31.64 2.71 -11.20
CA ALA A 166 32.91 2.00 -11.39
C ALA A 166 33.67 1.91 -10.05
N LEU A 167 34.11 0.70 -9.70
CA LEU A 167 34.80 0.42 -8.46
C LEU A 167 36.31 0.40 -8.67
N LEU A 168 37.03 0.97 -7.70
CA LEU A 168 38.48 0.84 -7.62
C LEU A 168 38.85 -0.56 -7.12
N LEU A 169 39.98 -1.06 -7.60
CA LEU A 169 40.61 -2.25 -7.03
C LEU A 169 41.70 -1.83 -6.04
N ARG A 170 41.66 -2.40 -4.83
CA ARG A 170 42.75 -2.33 -3.84
C ARG A 170 43.10 -3.75 -3.43
N ASP A 171 44.37 -4.11 -3.50
CA ASP A 171 44.85 -5.48 -3.25
C ASP A 171 44.06 -6.54 -4.05
N HIS A 172 43.79 -6.25 -5.32
CA HIS A 172 42.99 -7.07 -6.24
C HIS A 172 41.54 -7.32 -5.80
N ARG A 173 41.00 -6.49 -4.90
CA ARG A 173 39.61 -6.58 -4.44
C ARG A 173 38.83 -5.31 -4.76
N PRO A 174 37.57 -5.41 -5.21
CA PRO A 174 36.68 -4.26 -5.35
C PRO A 174 36.54 -3.49 -4.03
N PHE A 175 36.60 -2.17 -4.09
CA PHE A 175 36.59 -1.31 -2.91
C PHE A 175 35.49 -0.26 -3.02
N TYR A 176 34.61 -0.22 -2.01
CA TYR A 176 33.56 0.79 -1.87
C TYR A 176 33.40 1.16 -0.39
N GLY A 177 34.05 2.25 0.03
CA GLY A 177 34.22 2.62 1.45
C GLY A 177 35.12 1.67 2.26
N SER A 178 35.04 0.37 1.98
CA SER A 178 35.86 -0.71 2.51
C SER A 178 36.12 -1.79 1.44
N PRO A 179 37.08 -2.71 1.65
CA PRO A 179 37.26 -3.84 0.74
C PRO A 179 36.03 -4.74 0.75
N LEU A 180 35.50 -5.06 -0.43
CA LEU A 180 34.30 -5.88 -0.58
C LEU A 180 34.66 -7.37 -0.60
N ARG A 181 33.89 -8.17 0.13
CA ARG A 181 34.00 -9.63 0.17
C ARG A 181 32.83 -10.25 -0.57
N MET A 182 33.08 -11.04 -1.61
CA MET A 182 32.01 -11.78 -2.30
C MET A 182 31.42 -12.83 -1.36
N VAL A 183 30.10 -12.83 -1.21
CA VAL A 183 29.34 -13.74 -0.32
C VAL A 183 28.32 -14.60 -1.07
N SER A 184 28.26 -14.50 -2.40
CA SER A 184 27.44 -15.35 -3.26
C SER A 184 28.25 -15.98 -4.40
N PRO A 185 27.75 -17.06 -5.02
CA PRO A 185 28.19 -17.45 -6.36
C PRO A 185 27.83 -16.36 -7.40
N PRO A 186 28.46 -16.39 -8.59
CA PRO A 186 28.13 -15.48 -9.66
C PRO A 186 26.74 -15.75 -10.27
N GLU A 187 25.97 -14.69 -10.50
CA GLU A 187 24.87 -14.67 -11.46
C GLU A 187 25.40 -14.19 -12.80
N ARG A 188 25.46 -15.07 -13.80
CA ARG A 188 25.89 -14.69 -15.14
C ARG A 188 24.73 -14.16 -15.95
N ILE A 189 24.88 -12.93 -16.45
CA ILE A 189 23.93 -12.29 -17.37
C ILE A 189 24.66 -12.02 -18.68
N GLU A 190 24.29 -12.78 -19.70
CA GLU A 190 24.61 -12.53 -21.09
C GLU A 190 23.29 -12.23 -21.80
N ALA A 191 23.13 -11.03 -22.36
CA ALA A 191 21.85 -10.56 -22.92
C ALA A 191 22.05 -9.39 -23.89
N GLY A 192 20.99 -8.99 -24.60
CA GLY A 192 20.98 -7.77 -25.42
C GLY A 192 21.63 -7.88 -26.81
N TRP A 193 22.10 -9.07 -27.19
CA TRP A 193 22.72 -9.31 -28.51
C TRP A 193 21.79 -9.06 -29.70
N TRP A 194 20.47 -9.16 -29.51
CA TRP A 194 19.47 -8.85 -30.53
C TRP A 194 19.18 -7.35 -30.69
N ALA A 195 19.59 -6.53 -29.71
CA ALA A 195 19.30 -5.09 -29.66
C ALA A 195 20.54 -4.22 -29.86
N GLY A 196 21.71 -4.81 -30.13
CA GLY A 196 22.98 -4.09 -30.33
C GLY A 196 23.70 -3.65 -29.04
N GLU A 197 23.10 -3.89 -27.88
CA GLU A 197 23.66 -3.58 -26.56
C GLU A 197 24.01 -4.88 -25.82
N VAL A 198 25.05 -5.55 -26.29
CA VAL A 198 25.52 -6.81 -25.67
C VAL A 198 26.02 -6.54 -24.26
N VAL A 199 25.38 -7.18 -23.28
CA VAL A 199 25.79 -7.18 -21.88
C VAL A 199 26.39 -8.55 -21.56
N THR A 200 27.60 -8.57 -21.00
CA THR A 200 28.28 -9.80 -20.51
C THR A 200 28.85 -9.52 -19.12
N ARG A 201 28.04 -9.81 -18.09
CA ARG A 201 28.33 -9.45 -16.69
C ARG A 201 28.20 -10.65 -15.78
N ASP A 202 29.16 -10.81 -14.89
CA ASP A 202 29.05 -11.74 -13.76
C ASP A 202 28.73 -10.91 -12.50
N TYR A 203 27.52 -11.05 -11.97
CA TYR A 203 27.04 -10.34 -10.77
C TYR A 203 27.28 -11.15 -9.50
N TYR A 204 27.55 -10.45 -8.40
CA TYR A 204 27.81 -11.02 -7.09
C TYR A 204 27.13 -10.18 -6.01
N VAL A 205 26.71 -10.83 -4.93
CA VAL A 205 26.48 -10.15 -3.66
C VAL A 205 27.83 -10.01 -2.96
N ALA A 206 28.17 -8.78 -2.62
CA ALA A 206 29.38 -8.45 -1.88
C ALA A 206 29.06 -7.77 -0.57
N GLU A 207 29.83 -8.06 0.47
CA GLU A 207 29.65 -7.52 1.82
C GLU A 207 30.77 -6.53 2.14
N GLY A 208 30.40 -5.36 2.68
CA GLY A 208 31.34 -4.38 3.23
C GLY A 208 31.75 -4.70 4.67
N ARG A 209 32.68 -3.93 5.24
CA ARG A 209 33.09 -4.08 6.65
C ARG A 209 31.96 -3.77 7.64
N ASP A 210 31.00 -2.96 7.22
CA ASP A 210 29.80 -2.57 7.95
C ASP A 210 28.66 -3.61 7.85
N HIS A 211 28.90 -4.78 7.24
CA HIS A 211 27.90 -5.81 6.96
C HIS A 211 26.78 -5.37 6.01
N ALA A 212 26.95 -4.24 5.32
CA ALA A 212 26.07 -3.86 4.22
C ALA A 212 26.32 -4.76 3.01
N HIS A 213 25.24 -5.13 2.33
CA HIS A 213 25.29 -5.96 1.13
C HIS A 213 25.09 -5.11 -0.12
N TYR A 214 25.97 -5.34 -1.08
CA TYR A 214 26.07 -4.63 -2.34
C TYR A 214 25.91 -5.61 -3.49
N TRP A 215 25.22 -5.19 -4.54
CA TRP A 215 25.15 -5.94 -5.78
C TRP A 215 26.15 -5.36 -6.76
N VAL A 216 27.21 -6.11 -7.01
CA VAL A 216 28.35 -5.69 -7.83
C VAL A 216 28.49 -6.62 -9.02
N TYR A 217 29.05 -6.15 -10.13
CA TYR A 217 29.36 -7.01 -11.27
C TYR A 217 30.76 -6.78 -11.80
N GLN A 218 31.27 -7.81 -12.45
CA GLN A 218 32.46 -7.74 -13.27
C GLN A 218 32.05 -7.79 -14.75
N GLU A 219 32.47 -6.81 -15.53
CA GLU A 219 32.40 -6.86 -17.00
C GLU A 219 33.49 -7.80 -17.53
N ARG A 220 33.10 -8.76 -18.38
CA ARG A 220 34.02 -9.77 -18.88
C ARG A 220 34.84 -9.25 -20.06
N VAL A 221 36.12 -9.64 -20.09
CA VAL A 221 37.08 -9.34 -21.16
C VAL A 221 36.56 -9.88 -22.50
N GLY A 222 36.54 -9.04 -23.53
CA GLY A 222 36.04 -9.38 -24.87
C GLY A 222 34.75 -8.65 -25.29
N SER A 223 34.18 -7.81 -24.41
CA SER A 223 33.04 -6.93 -24.72
C SER A 223 33.44 -5.65 -25.48
N ARG A 224 34.70 -5.21 -25.39
CA ARG A 224 35.35 -4.16 -26.19
C ARG A 224 36.84 -4.48 -26.42
N GLU A 225 37.43 -4.02 -27.53
CA GLU A 225 38.86 -4.20 -27.82
C GLU A 225 39.73 -3.50 -26.77
N GLY A 226 40.62 -4.25 -26.11
CA GLY A 226 41.60 -3.72 -25.15
C GLY A 226 41.17 -3.68 -23.67
N ASP A 227 40.06 -4.30 -23.28
CA ASP A 227 39.52 -4.16 -21.92
C ASP A 227 40.15 -5.09 -20.87
N GLU A 228 40.63 -4.51 -19.77
CA GLU A 228 40.81 -5.18 -18.48
C GLU A 228 39.43 -5.41 -17.82
N ALA A 229 39.30 -6.46 -17.01
CA ALA A 229 38.04 -6.75 -16.32
C ALA A 229 37.71 -5.65 -15.29
N ARG A 230 36.60 -4.92 -15.50
CA ARG A 230 36.17 -3.79 -14.66
C ARG A 230 35.06 -4.19 -13.71
N TRP A 231 35.10 -3.64 -12.50
CA TRP A 231 34.11 -3.86 -11.46
C TRP A 231 33.19 -2.66 -11.31
N TYR A 232 31.91 -2.93 -11.05
CA TYR A 232 30.90 -1.91 -10.87
C TYR A 232 29.98 -2.26 -9.70
N LEU A 233 29.56 -1.25 -8.96
CA LEU A 233 28.42 -1.31 -8.04
C LEU A 233 27.16 -0.95 -8.80
N HIS A 234 26.13 -1.78 -8.71
CA HIS A 234 24.87 -1.57 -9.43
C HIS A 234 23.64 -1.55 -8.53
N GLY A 235 23.69 -2.14 -7.34
CA GLY A 235 22.55 -2.07 -6.43
C GLY A 235 22.91 -2.28 -4.97
N LEU A 236 21.92 -2.02 -4.11
CA LEU A 236 22.04 -2.02 -2.65
C LEU A 236 20.94 -2.91 -2.06
N PHE A 237 21.31 -3.78 -1.13
CA PHE A 237 20.36 -4.55 -0.33
C PHE A 237 20.08 -3.81 0.97
N GLY A 238 18.82 -3.75 1.40
CA GLY A 238 18.36 -3.07 2.61
C GLY A 238 17.08 -3.67 3.15
#